data_AF-A0A2V9NG04-F1
#
_entry.id   AF-A0A2V9NG04-F1
#
_cell.length_a   1.000
_cell.length_b   1.000
_cell.length_c   1.000
_cell.angle_alpha   90.00
_cell.angle_beta   90.00
_cell.angle_gamma   90.00
#
_symmetry.space_group_name_H-M   'P 1'
#
loop_
_entity.id
_entity.type
_entity.pdbx_description
1 polymer ?
#
loop_
_entity_poly.entity_id
_entity_poly.type
_entity_poly.pdbx_seq_one_letter_code
_entity_poly.pdbx_strand_id
1 'polypeptide(L)' 'ERVLGVGIAGAGAGELISEGVLAIEMAALAKDVALTIHPHPTLSETIMESAEVFFGTSTHIYRPKRD' A
#
# COMPACT_ATOMS: atom_id res chain seq x y z
N GLU A 1 -4.30 -8.30 9.69
CA GLU A 1 -3.45 -7.17 9.26
C GLU A 1 -2.24 -7.59 8.44
N ARG A 2 -1.74 -8.83 8.53
CA ARG A 2 -0.64 -9.30 7.65
C ARG A 2 -0.98 -9.17 6.16
N VAL A 3 -0.02 -8.72 5.36
CA VAL A 3 -0.13 -8.69 3.90
C VAL A 3 -0.03 -10.11 3.35
N LEU A 4 -1.05 -10.54 2.59
CA LEU A 4 -1.12 -11.88 2.01
C LEU A 4 -0.84 -11.89 0.50
N GLY A 5 -0.95 -10.75 -0.15
CA GLY A 5 -0.86 -10.60 -1.59
C GLY A 5 -0.92 -9.13 -1.99
N VAL A 6 -0.33 -8.80 -3.13
CA VAL A 6 -0.34 -7.45 -3.72
C VAL A 6 -0.64 -7.58 -5.21
N GLY A 7 -1.45 -6.66 -5.73
CA GLY A 7 -1.77 -6.57 -7.15
C GLY A 7 -1.64 -5.13 -7.63
N ILE A 8 -0.96 -4.94 -8.76
CA ILE A 8 -0.67 -3.62 -9.33
C ILE A 8 -0.93 -3.67 -10.84
N ALA A 9 -1.60 -2.65 -11.36
CA ALA A 9 -1.81 -2.46 -12.79
C ALA A 9 -1.56 -1.00 -13.16
N GLY A 10 -0.82 -0.77 -14.25
CA GLY A 10 -0.42 0.57 -14.70
C GLY A 10 1.04 0.63 -15.15
N ALA A 11 1.50 1.83 -15.48
CA ALA A 11 2.91 2.07 -15.77
C ALA A 11 3.76 1.83 -14.52
N GLY A 12 4.95 1.23 -14.66
CA GLY A 12 5.84 0.98 -13.53
C GLY A 12 5.43 -0.18 -12.62
N ALA A 13 4.40 -0.97 -12.97
CA ALA A 13 3.89 -2.04 -12.11
C ALA A 13 4.94 -3.13 -11.82
N GLY A 14 5.82 -3.42 -12.78
CA GLY A 14 6.90 -4.41 -12.62
C GLY A 14 7.96 -3.98 -11.62
N GLU A 15 8.20 -2.68 -11.50
CA GLU A 15 9.14 -2.10 -10.54
C GLU A 15 8.49 -2.01 -9.15
N LEU A 16 7.23 -1.59 -9.07
CA LEU A 16 6.50 -1.39 -7.82
C LEU A 16 6.15 -2.71 -7.10
N ILE A 17 5.91 -3.79 -7.84
CA ILE A 17 5.53 -5.08 -7.22
C ILE A 17 6.64 -5.63 -6.32
N SER A 18 7.89 -5.22 -6.52
CA SER A 18 9.05 -5.65 -5.73
C SER A 18 8.90 -5.37 -4.24
N GLU A 19 8.36 -4.20 -3.88
CA GLU A 19 8.10 -3.85 -2.49
C GLU A 19 6.99 -4.72 -1.88
N GLY A 20 5.91 -4.95 -2.64
CA GLY A 20 4.81 -5.81 -2.20
C GLY A 20 5.26 -7.25 -1.94
N VAL A 21 6.16 -7.78 -2.78
CA VAL A 21 6.78 -9.10 -2.58
C VAL A 21 7.61 -9.11 -1.30
N LEU A 22 8.45 -8.09 -1.09
CA LEU A 22 9.26 -7.96 0.14
C LEU A 22 8.38 -7.91 1.39
N ALA A 23 7.28 -7.15 1.36
CA ALA A 23 6.34 -7.06 2.48
C ALA A 23 5.72 -8.43 2.83
N ILE A 24 5.39 -9.26 1.83
CA ILE A 24 4.85 -10.62 2.04
C ILE A 24 5.90 -11.54 2.69
N GLU A 25 7.12 -11.54 2.16
CA GLU A 25 8.25 -12.35 2.64
C GLU A 25 8.65 -11.98 4.07
N MET A 26 8.63 -10.69 4.41
CA MET A 26 8.88 -10.19 5.77
C MET A 26 7.71 -10.44 6.74
N ALA A 27 6.61 -11.02 6.26
CA ALA A 27 5.36 -11.15 7.00
C ALA A 27 4.86 -9.81 7.57
N ALA A 28 5.10 -8.72 6.83
CA ALA A 28 4.75 -7.37 7.25
C ALA A 28 3.24 -7.22 7.48
N LEU A 29 2.89 -6.38 8.44
CA LEU A 29 1.52 -5.93 8.65
C LEU A 29 1.23 -4.79 7.67
N ALA A 30 -0.03 -4.64 7.27
CA ALA A 30 -0.49 -3.48 6.51
C ALA A 30 -0.15 -2.16 7.22
N LYS A 31 -0.09 -2.18 8.56
CA LYS A 31 0.33 -1.03 9.36
C LYS A 31 1.81 -0.66 9.13
N ASP A 32 2.68 -1.64 8.93
CA ASP A 32 4.09 -1.40 8.64
C ASP A 32 4.25 -0.70 7.28
N VAL A 33 3.46 -1.13 6.29
CA VAL A 33 3.41 -0.50 4.96
C VAL A 33 2.85 0.93 5.06
N ALA A 34 1.75 1.14 5.79
CA ALA A 34 1.13 2.46 5.96
C ALA A 34 2.03 3.47 6.68
N LEU A 35 2.85 3.01 7.63
CA LEU A 35 3.77 3.87 8.38
C LEU A 35 5.13 4.08 7.68
N THR A 36 5.39 3.36 6.60
CA THR A 36 6.58 3.55 5.78
C THR A 36 6.40 4.79 4.91
N ILE A 37 7.24 5.80 5.09
CA ILE A 37 7.14 7.06 4.34
C ILE A 37 7.64 6.84 2.91
N HIS A 38 6.73 6.98 1.96
CA HIS A 38 7.06 6.92 0.54
C HIS A 38 7.35 8.31 -0.02
N PRO A 39 8.28 8.42 -1.00
CA PRO A 39 8.60 9.70 -1.62
C PRO A 39 7.42 10.24 -2.44
N HIS A 40 7.19 11.56 -2.31
CA HIS A 40 6.20 12.30 -3.09
C HIS A 40 6.90 13.27 -4.07
N PRO A 41 6.42 13.44 -5.32
CA PRO A 41 5.34 12.70 -5.99
C PRO A 41 5.88 11.46 -6.73
N THR A 42 5.41 10.26 -6.38
CA THR A 42 5.85 9.02 -7.05
C THR A 42 4.74 7.98 -7.14
N LEU A 43 4.85 7.01 -8.05
CA LEU A 43 3.92 5.88 -8.06
C LEU A 43 4.05 4.97 -6.83
N SER A 44 5.21 4.99 -6.15
CA SER A 44 5.42 4.17 -4.96
C SER A 44 4.54 4.59 -3.79
N GLU A 45 4.18 5.87 -3.68
CA GLU A 45 3.30 6.36 -2.62
C GLU A 45 1.92 5.70 -2.63
N THR A 46 1.49 5.18 -3.79
CA THR A 46 0.24 4.41 -3.91
C THR A 46 0.24 3.12 -3.06
N ILE A 47 1.40 2.54 -2.75
CA ILE A 47 1.52 1.35 -1.90
C ILE A 47 1.18 1.71 -0.45
N MET A 48 1.80 2.77 0.08
CA MET A 48 1.45 3.35 1.39
C MET A 48 -0.02 3.73 1.46
N GLU A 49 -0.52 4.47 0.48
CA GLU A 49 -1.92 4.91 0.44
C GLU A 49 -2.89 3.72 0.43
N SER A 50 -2.58 2.65 -0.31
CA SER A 50 -3.41 1.45 -0.34
C SER A 50 -3.54 0.81 1.04
N ALA A 51 -2.49 0.87 1.84
CA ALA A 51 -2.48 0.39 3.22
C ALA A 51 -3.24 1.35 4.15
N GLU A 52 -3.09 2.67 3.99
CA GLU A 52 -3.89 3.65 4.74
C GLU A 52 -5.39 3.56 4.44
N VAL A 53 -5.77 3.23 3.20
CA VAL A 53 -7.17 2.99 2.81
C VAL A 53 -7.75 1.82 3.59
N PHE A 54 -6.97 0.77 3.87
CA PHE A 54 -7.41 -0.36 4.69
C PHE A 54 -7.82 0.09 6.10
N PHE A 55 -7.07 1.02 6.70
CA PHE A 55 -7.34 1.60 8.02
C PHE A 55 -8.32 2.78 8.02
N GLY A 56 -8.67 3.30 6.83
CA GLY A 56 -9.55 4.47 6.71
C GLY A 56 -8.88 5.78 7.13
N THR A 57 -7.55 5.84 7.11
CA THR A 57 -6.76 7.03 7.46
C THR A 57 -6.23 7.78 6.24
N SER A 58 -6.39 7.23 5.03
CA SER A 58 -5.94 7.88 3.80
C SER A 58 -6.65 9.22 3.60
N THR A 59 -5.88 10.27 3.38
CA THR A 59 -6.38 11.62 3.11
C THR A 59 -6.63 11.87 1.63
N HIS A 60 -6.00 11.09 0.74
CA HIS A 60 -6.11 11.21 -0.71
C HIS A 60 -7.34 10.49 -1.30
N ILE A 61 -7.92 9.53 -0.56
CA ILE A 61 -9.06 8.74 -1.03
C ILE A 61 -10.20 8.78 0.00
N TYR A 62 -11.39 9.19 -0.44
CA TYR A 62 -12.59 9.08 0.39
C TYR A 62 -13.12 7.64 0.40
N ARG A 63 -13.20 7.03 1.58
CA ARG A 63 -13.82 5.71 1.78
C ARG A 63 -15.07 5.85 2.65
N PRO A 64 -16.28 5.61 2.12
CA PRO A 64 -17.50 5.62 2.93
C PRO A 64 -17.47 4.45 3.93
N LYS A 65 -18.01 4.66 5.14
CA LYS A 65 -18.23 3.57 6.09
C LYS A 65 -19.22 2.59 5.48
N ARG A 66 -18.87 1.30 5.43
CA ARG A 66 -19.82 0.24 5.11
C ARG A 66 -20.64 -0.03 6.37
N ASP A 67 -21.95 0.12 6.25
CA ASP A 67 -22.93 -0.29 7.26
C ASP A 67 -22.88 -1.81 7.51
#